data_AF-A0A0J7IFW0-F1
#
_entry.id   AF-A0A0J7IFW0-F1
#
_cell.length_a   1.000
_cell.length_b   1.000
_cell.length_c   1.000
_cell.angle_alpha   90.00
_cell.angle_beta   90.00
_cell.angle_gamma   90.00
#
_symmetry.space_group_name_H-M   'P 1'
#
loop_
_entity.id
_entity.type
_entity.pdbx_description
1 polymer ?
#
loop_
_entity_poly.entity_id
_entity_poly.type
_entity_poly.pdbx_seq_one_letter_code
_entity_poly.pdbx_strand_id
1 'polypeptide(L)' 'MIQPHSGAGKGFHFIPEIGEEVLVGFEGQNAEKPFVMGTHYNGSETSGYGTSDNKIKATTTNRYIDGQRY' A
#
# COMPACT_ATOMS: atom_id res chain seq x y z
N MET A 1 -9.15 4.16 -1.19
CA MET A 1 -8.15 3.38 -0.48
C MET A 1 -8.62 3.17 0.93
N ILE A 2 -8.70 1.92 1.37
CA ILE A 2 -9.02 1.58 2.74
C ILE A 2 -7.75 1.85 3.56
N GLN A 3 -7.88 2.66 4.59
CA GLN A 3 -6.79 2.99 5.51
C GLN A 3 -7.15 2.46 6.90
N PRO A 4 -6.18 2.01 7.71
CA PRO A 4 -6.47 1.49 9.05
C PRO A 4 -7.26 2.45 9.96
N HIS A 5 -7.12 3.77 9.76
CA HIS A 5 -7.94 4.80 10.39
C HIS A 5 -7.97 6.06 9.51
N SER A 6 -9.12 6.73 9.44
CA SER A 6 -9.32 7.96 8.67
C SER A 6 -10.36 8.86 9.34
N GLY A 7 -10.17 10.17 9.24
CA GLY A 7 -11.10 11.19 9.72
C GLY A 7 -10.67 12.58 9.28
N ALA A 8 -11.52 13.58 9.52
CA ALA A 8 -11.19 14.96 9.21
C ALA A 8 -9.89 15.40 9.93
N GLY A 9 -8.84 15.68 9.14
CA GLY A 9 -7.53 16.11 9.65
C GLY A 9 -6.73 15.04 10.43
N LYS A 10 -7.12 13.76 10.40
CA LYS A 10 -6.43 12.69 11.14
C LYS A 10 -6.51 11.35 10.42
N GLY A 11 -5.51 10.49 10.59
CA GLY A 11 -5.54 9.15 10.01
C GLY A 11 -4.17 8.62 9.62
N PHE A 12 -4.20 7.44 9.02
CA PHE A 12 -3.08 6.91 8.25
C PHE A 12 -3.11 7.52 6.85
N HIS A 13 -1.92 7.90 6.35
CA HIS A 13 -1.76 8.47 5.02
C HIS A 13 -0.57 7.82 4.33
N PHE A 14 -0.83 6.65 3.73
CA PHE A 14 0.11 5.90 2.92
C PHE A 14 -0.48 5.81 1.52
N ILE A 15 0.17 6.43 0.55
CA ILE A 15 -0.23 6.44 -0.86
C ILE A 15 0.65 5.43 -1.60
N PRO A 16 0.09 4.57 -2.46
CA PRO A 16 0.89 3.64 -3.25
C PRO A 16 1.91 4.38 -4.11
N GLU A 17 3.09 3.80 -4.25
CA GLU A 17 4.19 4.30 -5.08
C GLU A 17 4.07 3.74 -6.52
N ILE A 18 4.71 4.41 -7.49
CA ILE A 18 4.73 3.93 -8.88
C ILE A 18 5.44 2.57 -8.93
N GLY A 19 4.80 1.59 -9.58
CA GLY A 19 5.32 0.22 -9.69
C GLY A 19 4.76 -0.74 -8.64
N GLU A 20 4.12 -0.24 -7.59
CA GLU A 20 3.43 -1.10 -6.62
C GLU A 20 2.13 -1.68 -7.18
N GLU A 21 1.82 -2.91 -6.78
CA GLU A 21 0.58 -3.57 -7.15
C GLU A 21 -0.56 -3.19 -6.18
N VAL A 22 -1.71 -2.85 -6.75
CA VAL A 22 -2.90 -2.42 -6.00
C VAL A 22 -4.08 -3.34 -6.25
N LEU A 23 -4.86 -3.57 -5.18
CA LEU A 23 -6.17 -4.19 -5.29
C LEU A 23 -7.21 -3.12 -5.64
N VAL A 24 -7.97 -3.33 -6.71
CA VAL A 24 -8.99 -2.41 -7.20
C VAL A 24 -10.38 -3.00 -6.97
N GLY A 25 -11.23 -2.24 -6.28
CA GLY A 25 -12.66 -2.49 -6.18
C GLY A 25 -13.46 -1.64 -7.17
N PHE A 26 -14.72 -2.03 -7.42
CA PHE A 26 -15.59 -1.35 -8.37
C PHE A 26 -16.93 -1.02 -7.73
N GLU A 27 -17.31 0.27 -7.72
CA GLU A 27 -18.55 0.72 -7.08
C GLU A 27 -19.75 0.04 -7.73
N GLY A 28 -20.54 -0.72 -6.95
CA GLY A 28 -21.72 -1.42 -7.46
C GLY A 28 -21.41 -2.41 -8.60
N GLN A 29 -20.20 -2.98 -8.64
CA GLN A 29 -19.70 -3.82 -9.73
C GLN A 29 -19.64 -3.11 -11.10
N ASN A 30 -19.61 -1.77 -11.11
CA ASN A 30 -19.42 -1.00 -12.33
C ASN A 30 -17.92 -0.84 -12.65
N ALA A 31 -17.47 -1.48 -13.73
CA ALA A 31 -16.08 -1.43 -14.19
C ALA A 31 -15.56 -0.01 -14.48
N GLU A 32 -16.45 0.95 -14.80
CA GLU A 32 -16.10 2.35 -15.05
C GLU A 32 -15.94 3.18 -13.76
N LYS A 33 -16.20 2.57 -12.60
CA LYS A 33 -16.08 3.21 -11.29
C LYS A 33 -15.09 2.50 -10.37
N PRO A 34 -13.80 2.45 -10.74
CA PRO A 34 -12.78 1.81 -9.93
C PRO A 34 -12.43 2.68 -8.71
N PHE A 35 -12.01 2.01 -7.64
CA PHE A 35 -11.33 2.63 -6.51
C PHE A 35 -10.26 1.70 -5.95
N VAL A 36 -9.13 2.27 -5.56
CA VAL A 36 -8.07 1.50 -4.89
C VAL A 36 -8.56 1.06 -3.53
N MET A 37 -8.43 -0.22 -3.20
CA MET A 37 -8.72 -0.79 -1.88
C MET A 37 -7.46 -0.77 -0.99
N GLY A 38 -6.29 -1.07 -1.55
CA GLY A 38 -5.01 -1.08 -0.83
C GLY A 38 -3.88 -1.58 -1.72
N THR A 39 -2.66 -1.61 -1.18
CA THR A 39 -1.50 -2.26 -1.83
C THR A 39 -1.45 -3.74 -1.47
N HIS A 40 -0.94 -4.57 -2.38
CA HIS A 40 -0.87 -6.01 -2.20
C HIS A 40 0.54 -6.52 -2.49
N TYR A 41 1.05 -7.41 -1.63
CA TYR A 41 2.30 -8.10 -1.90
C TYR A 41 2.09 -9.19 -2.95
N ASN A 42 2.85 -9.13 -4.03
CA ASN A 42 2.71 -9.99 -5.20
C ASN A 42 3.75 -11.12 -5.30
N GLY A 43 4.64 -11.24 -4.31
CA GLY A 43 5.68 -12.27 -4.28
C GLY A 43 7.05 -11.82 -4.81
N SER A 44 7.14 -10.72 -5.56
CA SER A 44 8.44 -10.17 -6.01
C SER A 44 8.99 -9.09 -5.08
N GLU A 45 8.12 -8.30 -4.46
CA GLU A 45 8.51 -7.15 -3.60
C GLU A 45 8.76 -7.53 -2.15
N THR A 46 9.98 -7.95 -1.79
CA THR A 46 10.24 -8.40 -0.42
C THR A 46 10.40 -7.25 0.57
N SER A 47 9.74 -7.33 1.73
CA SER A 47 9.91 -6.33 2.81
C SER A 47 11.28 -6.40 3.50
N GLY A 48 12.02 -7.50 3.35
CA GLY A 48 13.28 -7.77 4.06
C GLY A 48 13.12 -8.13 5.55
N TYR A 49 11.90 -8.04 6.11
CA TYR A 49 11.63 -8.31 7.54
C TYR A 49 11.02 -9.70 7.79
N GLY A 50 10.86 -10.52 6.75
CA GLY A 50 10.34 -11.88 6.87
C GLY A 50 11.26 -12.75 7.73
N THR A 51 10.70 -13.36 8.78
CA THR A 51 11.40 -14.35 9.63
C THR A 51 10.62 -15.65 9.60
N SER A 52 11.30 -16.80 9.70
CA SER A 52 10.66 -18.12 9.64
C SER A 52 9.61 -18.35 10.72
N ASP A 53 9.72 -17.64 11.84
CA ASP A 53 8.80 -17.68 12.97
C ASP A 53 7.94 -16.41 13.10
N ASN A 54 7.97 -15.53 12.08
CA ASN A 54 7.14 -14.32 11.99
C ASN A 54 7.26 -13.42 13.25
N LYS A 55 8.45 -13.29 13.84
CA LYS A 55 8.68 -12.50 15.06
C LYS A 55 8.72 -10.99 14.84
N ILE A 56 8.92 -10.53 13.60
CA ILE A 56 9.02 -9.10 13.28
C ILE A 56 7.66 -8.57 12.80
N LYS A 57 7.29 -7.38 13.28
CA LYS A 57 6.15 -6.58 12.82
C LYS A 57 6.69 -5.17 12.59
N ALA A 58 6.67 -4.70 11.35
CA ALA A 58 7.38 -3.49 10.97
C ALA A 58 6.54 -2.61 10.05
N THR A 59 6.78 -1.31 10.14
CA THR A 59 6.37 -0.30 9.16
C THR A 59 7.63 0.42 8.71
N THR A 60 7.86 0.45 7.41
CA THR A 60 9.05 1.04 6.79
C THR A 60 8.61 1.92 5.62
N THR A 61 9.30 3.03 5.41
CA THR A 61 9.05 3.96 4.31
C THR A 61 10.31 4.16 3.49
N ASN A 62 10.13 4.48 2.21
CA ASN A 62 11.22 4.80 1.30
C ASN A 62 11.36 6.31 1.14
N ARG A 63 12.58 6.76 0.83
CA ARG A 63 12.84 8.14 0.42
C ARG A 63 12.92 8.20 -1.10
N TYR A 64 12.29 9.22 -1.69
CA TYR A 64 12.42 9.54 -3.11
C TYR A 64 13.03 10.93 -3.30
N ILE A 65 13.90 11.05 -4.29
CA ILE A 65 14.42 12.32 -4.81
C ILE A 65 14.22 12.27 -6.32
N ASP A 66 13.55 13.27 -6.89
CA ASP A 66 13.27 13.38 -8.33
C ASP A 66 12.61 12.11 -8.92
N GLY A 67 11.73 11.47 -8.15
CA GLY A 67 11.02 10.26 -8.57
C GLY A 67 11.87 8.98 -8.58
N GLN A 68 13.11 9.04 -8.11
CA GLN A 68 13.98 7.87 -7.93
C GLN A 68 14.11 7.51 -6.45
N ARG A 69 14.10 6.22 -6.16
CA ARG A 69 14.32 5.70 -4.81
C ARG A 69 15.78 5.97 -4.41
N TYR A 70 15.97 6.56 -3.23
CA TYR A 70 17.28 6.83 -2.64
C TYR A 70 17.67 5.76 -1.63
#